data_AF-T0HAT0-F1
#
_entry.id   AF-T0HAT0-F1
#
_cell.length_a   1.000
_cell.length_b   1.000
_cell.length_c   1.000
_cell.angle_alpha   90.00
_cell.angle_beta   90.00
_cell.angle_gamma   90.00
#
_symmetry.space_group_name_H-M   'P 1'
#
loop_
_entity.id
_entity.type
_entity.pdbx_description
1 polymer ?
#
loop_
_entity_poly.entity_id
_entity_poly.type
_entity_poly.pdbx_seq_one_letter_code
_entity_poly.pdbx_strand_id
1 'polypeptide(L)'
;MSSQSSLSVSKPIPRSIAVFGASGHIGGPAARHIRYRAPETKLRLITSDADKAGRLATDFPDAQCHVADLLDPASLEAALAEVEGVFVVTPAGLDE
;
A
#
# COMPACT_ATOMS: atom_id res chain seq x y z
N MET A 1 39.15 23.30 6.66
CA MET A 1 38.64 22.15 5.91
C MET A 1 37.90 21.25 6.90
N SER A 2 36.60 21.48 7.09
CA SER A 2 35.79 20.68 8.01
C SER A 2 35.08 19.60 7.21
N SER A 3 35.51 18.35 7.40
CA SER A 3 34.89 17.16 6.82
C SER A 3 33.57 16.90 7.53
N GLN A 4 32.44 17.08 6.84
CA GLN A 4 31.15 16.56 7.31
C GLN A 4 31.07 15.09 6.91
N SER A 5 31.08 14.21 7.91
CA SER A 5 30.75 12.79 7.74
C SER A 5 29.24 12.66 7.59
N SER A 6 28.77 12.26 6.40
CA SER A 6 27.36 11.95 6.16
C SER A 6 27.02 10.60 6.78
N LEU A 7 26.37 10.59 7.94
CA LEU A 7 25.76 9.38 8.49
C LEU A 7 24.63 8.94 7.55
N SER A 8 24.74 7.73 6.97
CA SER A 8 23.66 7.14 6.17
C SER A 8 22.49 6.82 7.11
N VAL A 9 21.47 7.66 7.14
CA VAL A 9 20.23 7.35 7.85
C VAL A 9 19.45 6.35 7.00
N SER A 10 19.49 5.07 7.34
CA SER A 10 18.58 4.08 6.75
C SER A 10 17.19 4.26 7.35
N LYS A 11 16.17 4.47 6.51
CA LYS A 11 14.78 4.50 6.98
C LYS A 11 14.40 3.14 7.57
N PRO A 12 13.68 3.10 8.70
CA PRO A 12 13.16 1.85 9.23
C PRO A 12 12.16 1.23 8.24
N ILE A 13 12.06 -0.10 8.27
CA ILE A 13 11.05 -0.84 7.50
C ILE A 13 9.66 -0.50 8.11
N PRO A 14 8.67 -0.08 7.30
CA PRO A 14 7.33 0.20 7.80
C PRO A 14 6.66 -1.05 8.37
N ARG A 15 5.96 -0.90 9.50
CA ARG A 15 5.17 -1.98 10.12
C ARG A 15 3.83 -2.20 9.41
N SER A 16 3.35 -1.23 8.65
CA SER A 16 2.12 -1.30 7.87
C SER A 16 2.30 -0.62 6.52
N ILE A 17 1.87 -1.29 5.44
CA ILE A 17 1.88 -0.74 4.09
C ILE A 17 0.51 -0.90 3.44
N ALA A 18 -0.02 0.20 2.89
CA ALA A 18 -1.18 0.18 2.03
C ALA A 18 -0.77 0.07 0.56
N VAL A 19 -1.49 -0.74 -0.22
CA VAL A 19 -1.28 -0.93 -1.66
C VAL A 19 -2.58 -0.60 -2.39
N PHE A 20 -2.63 0.50 -3.13
CA PHE A 20 -3.74 0.82 -4.03
C PHE A 20 -3.61 0.05 -5.34
N GLY A 21 -4.76 -0.25 -5.95
CA GLY A 21 -4.79 -1.03 -7.18
C GLY A 21 -4.30 -2.47 -6.97
N ALA A 22 -4.46 -3.00 -5.74
CA ALA A 22 -3.99 -4.34 -5.38
C ALA A 22 -4.61 -5.46 -6.22
N SER A 23 -5.79 -5.22 -6.82
CA SER A 23 -6.47 -6.14 -7.74
C SER A 23 -5.97 -6.06 -9.18
N GLY A 24 -5.06 -5.13 -9.48
CA GLY A 24 -4.51 -4.90 -10.82
C GLY A 24 -3.14 -5.56 -11.06
N HIS A 25 -2.64 -5.39 -12.28
CA HIS A 25 -1.40 -6.01 -12.77
C HIS A 25 -0.13 -5.58 -12.03
N ILE A 26 -0.12 -4.39 -11.41
CA ILE A 26 1.04 -3.85 -10.69
C ILE A 26 0.89 -4.07 -9.18
N GLY A 27 -0.25 -3.64 -8.62
CA GLY A 27 -0.49 -3.68 -7.17
C GLY A 27 -0.49 -5.10 -6.60
N GLY A 28 -1.08 -6.07 -7.30
CA GLY A 28 -1.13 -7.47 -6.84
C GLY A 28 0.27 -8.09 -6.69
N PRO A 29 1.12 -8.06 -7.72
CA PRO A 29 2.51 -8.50 -7.62
C PRO A 29 3.33 -7.74 -6.57
N ALA A 30 3.13 -6.42 -6.44
CA ALA A 30 3.79 -5.62 -5.40
C ALA A 30 3.42 -6.09 -3.99
N ALA A 31 2.13 -6.32 -3.73
CA ALA A 31 1.65 -6.86 -2.45
C ALA A 31 2.25 -8.23 -2.15
N ARG A 32 2.32 -9.14 -3.14
CA ARG A 32 2.97 -10.45 -3.00
C ARG A 32 4.45 -10.32 -2.66
N HIS A 33 5.13 -9.40 -3.32
CA HIS A 33 6.55 -9.16 -3.09
C HIS A 33 6.82 -8.61 -1.69
N ILE A 34 6.01 -7.65 -1.21
CA ILE A 34 6.12 -7.12 0.15
C ILE A 34 5.90 -8.23 1.17
N ARG A 35 4.83 -9.03 1.03
CA ARG A 35 4.57 -10.18 1.91
C ARG A 35 5.74 -11.15 1.97
N TYR A 36 6.40 -11.40 0.83
CA TYR A 36 7.55 -12.29 0.77
C TYR A 36 8.81 -11.70 1.41
N ARG A 37 9.07 -10.40 1.23
CA ARG A 37 10.31 -9.74 1.69
C ARG A 37 10.26 -9.21 3.12
N ALA A 38 9.07 -8.85 3.58
CA ALA A 38 8.80 -8.30 4.91
C ALA A 38 7.49 -8.92 5.46
N PRO A 39 7.48 -10.23 5.77
CA PRO A 39 6.29 -10.93 6.27
C PRO A 39 5.73 -10.36 7.58
N GLU A 40 6.53 -9.62 8.33
CA GLU A 40 6.14 -8.89 9.55
C GLU A 40 5.37 -7.59 9.27
N THR A 41 5.47 -7.04 8.05
CA THR A 41 4.75 -5.84 7.64
C THR A 41 3.29 -6.18 7.37
N LYS A 42 2.38 -5.54 8.09
CA LYS A 42 0.93 -5.67 7.85
C LYS A 42 0.57 -5.07 6.50
N LEU A 43 -0.07 -5.86 5.65
CA LEU A 43 -0.55 -5.40 4.36
C LEU A 43 -2.00 -4.96 4.43
N ARG A 44 -2.27 -3.76 3.91
CA ARG A 44 -3.61 -3.27 3.61
C ARG A 44 -3.78 -3.16 2.10
N LEU A 45 -4.71 -3.90 1.53
CA LEU A 45 -4.99 -3.92 0.10
C LEU A 45 -6.20 -3.06 -0.20
N ILE A 46 -6.02 -2.07 -1.05
CA ILE A 46 -7.05 -1.08 -1.36
C ILE A 46 -7.46 -1.22 -2.83
N THR A 47 -8.78 -1.28 -3.04
CA THR A 47 -9.44 -1.31 -4.36
C THR A 47 -10.63 -0.36 -4.31
N SER A 48 -10.97 0.30 -5.41
CA SER A 48 -12.22 1.08 -5.51
C SER A 48 -13.43 0.22 -5.84
N ASP A 49 -13.21 -1.07 -6.10
CA ASP A 49 -14.20 -2.03 -6.56
C ASP A 49 -14.49 -3.06 -5.47
N ALA A 50 -15.71 -3.03 -4.92
CA ALA A 50 -16.16 -3.90 -3.84
C ALA A 50 -16.19 -5.39 -4.24
N ASP A 51 -16.51 -5.70 -5.49
CA ASP A 51 -16.54 -7.09 -5.97
C ASP A 51 -15.12 -7.68 -6.01
N LYS A 52 -14.12 -6.84 -6.34
CA LYS A 52 -12.71 -7.23 -6.29
C LYS A 52 -12.17 -7.38 -4.88
N ALA A 53 -12.75 -6.70 -3.88
CA ALA A 53 -12.31 -6.81 -2.49
C ALA A 53 -12.45 -8.24 -1.94
N GLY A 54 -13.55 -8.93 -2.26
CA GLY A 54 -13.75 -10.33 -1.86
C GLY A 54 -12.70 -11.29 -2.45
N ARG A 55 -12.30 -11.06 -3.70
CA ARG A 55 -11.22 -11.83 -4.35
C ARG A 55 -9.87 -11.55 -3.68
N LEU A 56 -9.57 -10.29 -3.38
CA LEU A 56 -8.34 -9.92 -2.67
C LEU A 56 -8.25 -10.58 -1.29
N ALA A 57 -9.37 -10.64 -0.55
CA ALA A 57 -9.41 -11.31 0.74
C ALA A 57 -9.14 -12.83 0.63
N THR A 58 -9.55 -13.45 -0.48
CA THR A 58 -9.27 -14.87 -0.77
C THR A 58 -7.80 -15.08 -1.14
N ASP A 59 -7.23 -14.21 -1.98
CA ASP A 59 -5.84 -14.32 -2.45
C ASP A 59 -4.81 -13.92 -1.37
N PHE A 60 -5.21 -13.07 -0.42
CA PHE A 60 -4.38 -12.54 0.65
C PHE A 60 -5.11 -12.65 2.01
N PRO A 61 -5.26 -13.88 2.55
CA PRO A 61 -6.04 -14.11 3.77
C PRO A 61 -5.48 -13.41 5.01
N ASP A 62 -4.18 -13.08 5.01
CA ASP A 62 -3.52 -12.38 6.12
C ASP A 62 -3.53 -10.84 5.97
N ALA A 63 -4.08 -10.32 4.85
CA ALA A 63 -4.11 -8.89 4.55
C ALA A 63 -5.48 -8.27 4.88
N GLN A 64 -5.47 -6.99 5.24
CA GLN A 64 -6.69 -6.21 5.43
C GLN A 64 -7.15 -5.65 4.08
N CYS A 65 -8.31 -6.08 3.59
CA CYS A 65 -8.87 -5.56 2.34
C CYS A 65 -9.84 -4.40 2.62
N HIS A 66 -9.63 -3.26 1.97
CA HIS A 66 -10.46 -2.07 2.10
C HIS A 66 -10.97 -1.62 0.73
N VAL A 67 -12.19 -1.09 0.72
CA VAL A 67 -12.74 -0.37 -0.44
C VAL A 67 -12.56 1.12 -0.20
N ALA A 68 -11.88 1.82 -1.12
CA ALA A 68 -11.73 3.27 -1.07
C ALA A 68 -11.57 3.85 -2.48
N ASP A 69 -12.04 5.09 -2.64
CA ASP A 69 -11.94 5.86 -3.88
C ASP A 69 -10.84 6.93 -3.72
N LEU A 70 -9.94 7.01 -4.71
CA LEU A 70 -8.89 8.04 -4.74
C LEU A 70 -9.46 9.47 -4.84
N LEU A 71 -10.72 9.61 -5.26
CA LEU A 71 -11.42 10.89 -5.37
C LEU A 71 -12.29 11.24 -4.16
N ASP A 72 -12.39 10.34 -3.16
CA ASP A 72 -13.13 10.57 -1.91
C ASP A 72 -12.15 10.65 -0.72
N PRO A 73 -11.79 11.86 -0.25
CA PRO A 73 -10.89 12.05 0.86
C PRO A 73 -11.30 11.34 2.15
N ALA A 74 -12.61 11.23 2.44
CA ALA A 74 -13.09 10.57 3.66
C ALA A 74 -12.85 9.06 3.58
N SER A 75 -13.06 8.47 2.40
CA SER A 75 -12.74 7.05 2.17
C SER A 75 -11.24 6.79 2.31
N LEU A 76 -10.38 7.70 1.84
CA LEU A 76 -8.93 7.59 1.94
C LEU A 76 -8.44 7.71 3.38
N GLU A 77 -8.97 8.67 4.15
CA GLU A 77 -8.62 8.83 5.56
C GLU A 77 -8.93 7.54 6.35
N ALA A 78 -10.11 6.98 6.15
CA ALA A 78 -10.49 5.71 6.78
C ALA A 78 -9.60 4.55 6.32
N ALA A 79 -9.27 4.46 5.03
CA ALA A 79 -8.43 3.39 4.49
C ALA A 79 -6.97 3.51 4.90
N LEU A 80 -6.46 4.71 5.17
CA LEU A 80 -5.05 4.97 5.49
C LEU A 80 -4.78 5.14 6.98
N ALA A 81 -5.80 5.07 7.84
CA ALA A 81 -5.63 5.12 9.28
C ALA A 81 -4.55 4.12 9.75
N GLU A 82 -3.55 4.63 10.48
CA GLU A 82 -2.42 3.88 11.07
C GLU A 82 -1.48 3.18 10.06
N VAL A 83 -1.52 3.59 8.78
CA VAL A 83 -0.60 3.10 7.75
C VAL A 83 0.70 3.90 7.75
N GLU A 84 1.85 3.21 7.79
CA GLU A 84 3.18 3.83 7.84
C GLU A 84 3.80 4.05 6.45
N GLY A 85 3.30 3.36 5.42
CA GLY A 85 3.75 3.52 4.03
C GLY A 85 2.65 3.23 3.02
N VAL A 86 2.67 3.93 1.89
CA VAL A 86 1.67 3.77 0.84
C VAL A 86 2.35 3.52 -0.49
N PHE A 87 1.91 2.49 -1.21
CA PHE A 87 2.22 2.25 -2.61
C PHE A 87 0.95 2.52 -3.43
N VAL A 88 1.00 3.55 -4.29
CA VAL A 88 -0.16 3.96 -5.09
C VAL A 88 0.07 3.60 -6.54
N VAL A 89 -0.89 2.87 -7.13
CA VAL A 89 -1.02 2.73 -8.57
C VAL A 89 -2.23 3.55 -8.99
N THR A 90 -1.99 4.70 -9.62
CA THR A 90 -3.06 5.54 -10.17
C THR A 90 -3.42 5.06 -11.58
N PRO A 91 -4.70 5.13 -11.99
CA PRO A 91 -5.06 5.03 -13.38
C PRO A 91 -4.42 6.19 -14.16
N ALA A 92 -4.05 5.97 -15.42
CA ALA A 92 -3.66 7.07 -16.30
C ALA A 92 -4.88 8.00 -16.50
N GLY A 93 -4.74 9.29 -16.19
CA GLY A 93 -5.81 10.30 -16.36
C GLY A 93 -6.32 10.96 -15.08
N LEU A 94 -5.65 10.75 -13.95
CA LEU A 94 -5.68 11.75 -12.88
C LEU A 94 -4.61 12.78 -13.24
N ASP A 95 -5.00 13.88 -13.89
CA ASP A 95 -4.07 14.97 -14.22
C ASP A 95 -3.40 15.45 -12.90
N GLU A 96 -2.06 15.47 -12.89
CA GLU A 96 -1.24 16.04 -11.80
C GLU A 96 -1.37 17.56 -11.71
#